data_AF-A0A939DX93-F1
#
_entry.id   AF-A0A939DX93-F1
#
_cell.length_a   1.000
_cell.length_b   1.000
_cell.length_c   1.000
_cell.angle_alpha   90.00
_cell.angle_beta   90.00
_cell.angle_gamma   90.00
#
_symmetry.space_group_name_H-M   'P 1'
#
loop_
_entity.id
_entity.type
_entity.pdbx_description
1 polymer ?
#
loop_
_entity_poly.entity_id
_entity_poly.type
_entity_poly.pdbx_seq_one_letter_code
_entity_poly.pdbx_strand_id
1 'polypeptide(L)'
;MKIVILAPGGGYDASALPMIPTDSQVSVLGFESSPEVVGTVVPLQRPGGWRAKLTAAAARTMLGRVLLRLTPLDPGVVYWRATQASDVARKAIRDADLLVASERDAAYAAWRWHRAHAKVGRQVGSVFGYPAARAAIERASA
;
A
#
# COMPACT_ATOMS: atom_id res chain seq x y z
N MET A 1 15.30 -6.01 8.21
CA MET A 1 14.05 -5.24 8.45
C MET A 1 12.92 -5.70 7.53
N LYS A 2 11.65 -5.71 7.95
CA LYS A 2 10.48 -6.04 7.10
C LYS A 2 9.77 -4.78 6.61
N ILE A 3 9.89 -4.52 5.31
CA ILE A 3 9.32 -3.34 4.65
C ILE A 3 8.12 -3.78 3.80
N VAL A 4 6.97 -3.16 4.03
CA VAL A 4 5.78 -3.39 3.20
C VAL A 4 5.46 -2.14 2.42
N ILE A 5 5.48 -2.27 1.10
CA ILE A 5 5.17 -1.21 0.15
C ILE A 5 3.72 -1.40 -0.30
N LEU A 6 2.91 -0.40 -0.02
CA LEU A 6 1.52 -0.32 -0.44
C LEU A 6 1.47 0.42 -1.77
N ALA A 7 1.33 -0.32 -2.87
CA ALA A 7 1.33 0.19 -4.24
C ALA A 7 0.12 -0.32 -5.04
N PRO A 8 -1.06 0.31 -4.93
CA PRO A 8 -2.27 -0.08 -5.65
C PRO A 8 -2.07 -0.25 -7.16
N GLY A 9 -1.28 0.61 -7.79
CA GLY A 9 -0.91 0.54 -9.21
C GLY A 9 0.28 -0.37 -9.52
N GLY A 10 0.85 -1.05 -8.53
CA GLY A 10 1.99 -1.97 -8.73
C GLY A 10 3.32 -1.28 -9.03
N GLY A 11 3.37 0.06 -8.99
CA GLY A 11 4.57 0.84 -9.29
C GLY A 11 5.59 0.78 -8.16
N TYR A 12 6.53 -0.17 -8.25
CA TYR A 12 7.75 -0.20 -7.45
C TYR A 12 8.94 -0.56 -8.33
N ASP A 13 9.96 0.28 -8.26
CA ASP A 13 11.28 0.03 -8.83
C ASP A 13 12.27 -0.07 -7.67
N ALA A 14 13.17 -1.05 -7.72
CA ALA A 14 14.26 -1.21 -6.75
C ALA A 14 15.12 0.06 -6.62
N SER A 15 15.27 0.82 -7.71
CA SER A 15 15.98 2.10 -7.71
C SER A 15 15.30 3.15 -6.81
N ALA A 16 14.01 2.98 -6.51
CA ALA A 16 13.27 3.88 -5.63
C ALA A 16 13.74 3.79 -4.18
N LEU A 17 14.36 2.67 -3.76
CA LEU A 17 14.91 2.46 -2.42
C LEU A 17 16.32 1.82 -2.50
N PRO A 18 17.36 2.58 -2.91
CA PRO A 18 18.67 2.03 -3.24
C PRO A 18 19.49 1.57 -2.02
N MET A 19 19.09 1.97 -0.80
CA MET A 19 19.83 1.69 0.45
C MET A 19 19.12 0.70 1.36
N ILE A 20 18.39 -0.26 0.78
CA ILE A 20 17.79 -1.33 1.57
C ILE A 20 18.91 -2.29 2.04
N PRO A 21 19.06 -2.54 3.34
CA PRO A 21 20.03 -3.52 3.85
C PRO A 21 19.79 -4.92 3.25
N THR A 22 20.85 -5.68 2.99
CA THR A 22 20.80 -6.98 2.29
C THR A 22 19.95 -8.04 2.99
N ASP A 23 19.73 -7.90 4.30
CA ASP A 23 18.91 -8.79 5.13
C ASP A 23 17.42 -8.37 5.18
N SER A 24 17.05 -7.28 4.51
CA SER A 24 15.71 -6.73 4.57
C SER A 24 14.76 -7.39 3.58
N GLN A 25 13.54 -7.69 4.05
CA GLN A 25 12.48 -8.30 3.26
C GLN A 25 11.53 -7.21 2.78
N VAL A 26 11.42 -7.07 1.46
CA VAL A 26 10.48 -6.13 0.83
C VAL A 26 9.29 -6.90 0.29
N SER A 27 8.10 -6.54 0.75
CA SER A 27 6.82 -7.04 0.22
C SER A 27 6.06 -5.92 -0.46
N VAL A 28 5.67 -6.11 -1.72
CA VAL A 28 4.87 -5.13 -2.47
C VAL A 28 3.43 -5.62 -2.58
N LEU A 29 2.50 -4.84 -2.05
CA LEU A 29 1.06 -5.15 -2.07
C LEU A 29 0.39 -4.29 -3.15
N GLY A 30 -0.16 -4.92 -4.19
CA GLY A 30 -0.75 -4.19 -5.31
C GLY A 30 -1.83 -4.96 -6.02
N PHE A 31 -2.70 -4.25 -6.75
CA PHE A 31 -3.68 -4.88 -7.63
C PHE A 31 -3.07 -5.32 -8.96
N GLU A 32 -2.00 -4.65 -9.36
CA GLU A 32 -1.26 -4.90 -10.59
C GLU A 32 0.13 -5.41 -10.20
N SER A 33 0.62 -6.41 -10.92
CA SER A 33 1.98 -6.91 -10.80
C SER A 33 2.82 -6.25 -11.89
N SER A 34 3.75 -5.38 -11.50
CA SER A 34 4.79 -4.93 -12.43
C SER A 34 5.91 -6.00 -12.49
N PRO A 35 6.38 -6.39 -13.69
CA PRO A 35 7.44 -7.39 -13.84
C PRO A 35 8.80 -6.95 -13.30
N GLU A 36 8.98 -5.65 -13.02
CA GLU A 36 10.25 -5.06 -12.55
C GLU A 36 10.37 -5.00 -11.01
N VAL A 37 9.41 -5.57 -10.28
CA VAL A 37 9.41 -5.52 -8.81
C VAL A 37 10.46 -6.47 -8.22
N VAL A 38 11.49 -5.90 -7.61
CA VAL A 38 12.47 -6.65 -6.81
C VAL A 38 11.92 -6.86 -5.39
N GLY A 39 11.35 -8.04 -5.14
CA GLY A 39 10.81 -8.41 -3.82
C GLY A 39 9.66 -9.42 -3.89
N THR A 40 9.02 -9.69 -2.75
CA THR A 40 7.83 -10.55 -2.72
C THR A 40 6.60 -9.75 -3.14
N VAL A 41 6.05 -10.05 -4.31
CA VAL A 41 4.78 -9.46 -4.78
C VAL A 41 3.62 -10.22 -4.15
N VAL A 42 2.74 -9.51 -3.45
CA VAL A 42 1.49 -10.07 -2.93
C VAL A 42 0.34 -9.44 -3.71
N PRO A 43 -0.24 -10.17 -4.68
CA PRO A 43 -1.35 -9.65 -5.47
C PRO A 43 -2.59 -9.49 -4.60
N LEU A 44 -3.26 -8.35 -4.75
CA LEU A 44 -4.55 -8.05 -4.17
C LEU A 44 -5.63 -8.21 -5.22
N GLN A 45 -6.80 -8.69 -4.80
CA GLN A 45 -7.95 -8.82 -5.70
C GLN A 45 -8.70 -7.48 -5.81
N ARG A 46 -8.88 -6.98 -7.03
CA ARG A 46 -9.79 -5.86 -7.28
C ARG A 46 -11.24 -6.31 -7.14
N PRO A 47 -12.14 -5.48 -6.58
CA PRO A 47 -13.56 -5.76 -6.66
C PRO A 47 -14.03 -5.73 -8.12
N GLY A 48 -14.58 -6.85 -8.58
CA GLY A 48 -15.10 -7.00 -9.94
C GLY A 48 -16.56 -6.57 -10.11
N GLY A 49 -17.11 -6.88 -11.29
CA GLY A 49 -18.54 -6.75 -11.59
C GLY A 49 -19.02 -5.31 -11.83
N TRP A 50 -20.26 -5.03 -11.45
CA TRP A 50 -20.90 -3.73 -11.70
C TRP A 50 -20.21 -2.56 -10.99
N ARG A 51 -19.59 -2.81 -9.84
CA ARG A 51 -18.85 -1.81 -9.07
C ARG A 51 -17.65 -1.29 -9.88
N ALA A 52 -16.89 -2.20 -10.50
CA ALA A 52 -15.77 -1.84 -11.37
C ALA A 52 -16.22 -1.00 -12.59
N LYS A 53 -17.38 -1.36 -13.18
CA LYS A 53 -17.96 -0.60 -14.29
C LYS A 53 -18.38 0.81 -13.85
N LEU A 54 -19.02 0.93 -12.69
CA LEU A 54 -19.44 2.21 -12.13
C LEU A 54 -18.25 3.10 -11.78
N THR A 55 -17.21 2.54 -11.14
CA THR A 55 -15.99 3.29 -10.83
C THR A 55 -15.29 3.74 -12.10
N ALA A 56 -15.19 2.89 -13.12
CA ALA A 56 -14.60 3.25 -14.41
C ALA A 56 -15.38 4.36 -15.13
N ALA A 57 -16.72 4.31 -15.10
CA ALA A 57 -17.57 5.35 -15.67
C ALA A 57 -17.45 6.68 -14.92
N ALA A 58 -17.52 6.66 -13.60
CA ALA A 58 -17.42 7.86 -12.76
C ALA A 58 -16.01 8.47 -12.78
N ALA A 59 -14.95 7.66 -12.94
CA ALA A 59 -13.58 8.14 -13.05
C ALA A 59 -13.30 9.02 -14.28
N ARG A 60 -14.17 8.96 -15.32
CA ARG A 60 -14.03 9.74 -16.55
C ARG A 60 -14.25 11.25 -16.36
N THR A 61 -14.95 11.65 -15.30
CA THR A 61 -15.27 13.07 -15.06
C THR A 61 -14.65 13.56 -13.75
N MET A 62 -14.42 14.86 -13.62
CA MET A 62 -13.92 15.43 -12.36
C MET A 62 -14.93 15.25 -11.22
N LEU A 63 -16.21 15.57 -11.47
CA LEU A 63 -17.28 15.41 -10.48
C LEU A 63 -17.46 13.95 -10.08
N GLY A 64 -17.45 13.02 -11.04
CA GLY A 64 -17.54 11.60 -10.74
C GLY A 64 -16.37 11.09 -9.88
N ARG A 65 -15.14 11.56 -10.14
CA ARG A 65 -13.98 11.27 -9.28
C ARG A 65 -14.14 11.81 -7.86
N VAL A 66 -14.71 13.00 -7.69
CA VAL A 66 -15.00 13.57 -6.36
C VAL A 66 -16.10 12.78 -5.65
N LEU A 67 -17.19 12.45 -6.35
CA LEU A 67 -18.29 11.67 -5.79
C LEU A 67 -17.81 10.29 -5.33
N LEU A 68 -16.99 9.60 -6.14
CA LEU A 68 -16.44 8.30 -5.76
C LEU A 68 -15.72 8.36 -4.40
N ARG A 69 -14.98 9.44 -4.13
CA ARG A 69 -14.23 9.63 -2.87
C ARG A 69 -15.12 9.81 -1.63
N LEU A 70 -16.37 10.22 -1.82
CA LEU A 70 -17.34 10.36 -0.75
C LEU A 70 -18.11 9.05 -0.49
N THR A 71 -17.86 8.02 -1.30
CA THR A 71 -18.60 6.75 -1.25
C THR A 71 -17.71 5.60 -0.79
N PRO A 72 -18.28 4.44 -0.43
CA PRO A 72 -17.53 3.22 -0.17
C PRO A 72 -16.78 2.64 -1.38
N LEU A 73 -16.92 3.26 -2.56
CA LEU A 73 -16.18 2.95 -3.79
C LEU A 73 -14.91 3.80 -3.94
N ASP A 74 -14.58 4.62 -2.93
CA ASP A 74 -13.31 5.33 -2.87
C ASP A 74 -12.14 4.34 -3.08
N PRO A 75 -11.19 4.64 -3.98
CA PRO A 75 -10.06 3.75 -4.27
C PRO A 75 -9.22 3.39 -3.05
N GLY A 76 -9.01 4.32 -2.10
CA GLY A 76 -8.27 4.06 -0.87
C GLY A 76 -9.03 3.11 0.07
N VAL A 77 -10.35 3.30 0.22
CA VAL A 77 -11.20 2.38 0.99
C VAL A 77 -11.23 0.98 0.37
N VAL A 78 -11.36 0.90 -0.95
CA VAL A 78 -11.33 -0.37 -1.71
C VAL A 78 -10.00 -1.08 -1.52
N TYR A 79 -8.88 -0.35 -1.64
CA TYR A 79 -7.54 -0.91 -1.45
C TYR A 79 -7.33 -1.40 -0.01
N TRP A 80 -7.71 -0.61 1.00
CA TRP A 80 -7.65 -1.04 2.39
C TRP A 80 -8.46 -2.33 2.63
N ARG A 81 -9.69 -2.42 2.11
CA ARG A 81 -10.49 -3.65 2.22
C ARG A 81 -9.82 -4.84 1.53
N ALA A 82 -9.19 -4.64 0.38
CA ALA A 82 -8.45 -5.70 -0.30
C ALA A 82 -7.25 -6.19 0.53
N THR A 83 -6.50 -5.27 1.17
CA THR A 83 -5.42 -5.67 2.10
C THR A 83 -5.94 -6.43 3.32
N GLN A 84 -7.17 -6.15 3.77
CA GLN A 84 -7.79 -6.91 4.85
C GLN A 84 -8.29 -8.27 4.40
N ALA A 85 -8.81 -8.40 3.18
CA ALA A 85 -9.37 -9.64 2.66
C ALA A 85 -8.30 -10.71 2.38
N SER A 86 -7.06 -10.30 2.07
CA SER A 86 -5.95 -11.22 1.84
C SER A 86 -5.22 -11.53 3.14
N ASP A 87 -5.23 -12.79 3.58
CA ASP A 87 -4.51 -13.23 4.77
C ASP A 87 -2.99 -13.08 4.63
N VAL A 88 -2.46 -13.26 3.42
CA VAL A 88 -1.04 -13.05 3.11
C VAL A 88 -0.68 -11.58 3.29
N ALA A 89 -1.47 -10.67 2.73
CA ALA A 89 -1.26 -9.23 2.89
C ALA A 89 -1.39 -8.81 4.36
N ARG A 90 -2.42 -9.32 5.06
CA ARG A 90 -2.65 -9.06 6.48
C ARG A 90 -1.47 -9.51 7.34
N LYS A 91 -0.91 -10.69 7.07
CA LYS A 91 0.27 -11.20 7.75
C LYS A 91 1.49 -10.32 7.46
N ALA A 92 1.77 -10.01 6.21
CA ALA A 92 2.88 -9.15 5.82
C ALA A 92 2.82 -7.78 6.55
N ILE A 93 1.65 -7.13 6.59
CA ILE A 93 1.46 -5.84 7.26
C ILE A 93 1.58 -5.95 8.79
N ARG A 94 1.11 -7.04 9.39
CA ARG A 94 1.23 -7.27 10.84
C ARG A 94 2.68 -7.47 11.27
N ASP A 95 3.46 -8.14 10.42
CA ASP A 95 4.86 -8.44 10.68
C ASP A 95 5.78 -7.29 10.26
N ALA A 96 5.25 -6.23 9.63
CA ALA A 96 6.04 -5.12 9.12
C ALA A 96 6.67 -4.28 10.24
N ASP A 97 7.87 -3.78 9.97
CA ASP A 97 8.55 -2.76 10.76
C ASP A 97 8.30 -1.36 10.16
N LEU A 98 8.18 -1.30 8.82
CA LEU A 98 7.92 -0.09 8.05
C LEU A 98 6.83 -0.32 6.99
N LEU A 99 5.82 0.55 7.00
CA LEU A 99 4.80 0.68 5.97
C LEU A 99 5.12 1.88 5.08
N VAL A 100 5.22 1.66 3.78
CA VAL A 100 5.47 2.69 2.78
C VAL A 100 4.23 2.83 1.91
N ALA A 101 3.53 3.96 2.00
CA ALA A 101 2.49 4.31 1.05
C ALA A 101 3.14 4.97 -0.16
N SER A 102 3.29 4.24 -1.28
CA SER A 102 3.91 4.80 -2.49
C SER A 102 2.99 5.75 -3.24
N GLU A 103 1.68 5.53 -3.13
CA GLU A 103 0.65 6.27 -3.83
C GLU A 103 -0.37 6.88 -2.87
N ARG A 104 -1.15 7.84 -3.36
CA ARG A 104 -2.21 8.49 -2.58
C ARG A 104 -3.20 7.50 -1.98
N ASP A 105 -3.70 6.56 -2.77
CA ASP A 105 -4.75 5.63 -2.32
C ASP A 105 -4.20 4.62 -1.28
N ALA A 106 -2.90 4.35 -1.34
CA ALA A 106 -2.17 3.59 -0.33
C ALA A 106 -2.08 4.30 1.02
N ALA A 107 -2.04 5.64 1.02
CA ALA A 107 -1.90 6.44 2.25
C ALA A 107 -3.06 6.19 3.23
N TYR A 108 -4.28 6.07 2.70
CA TYR A 108 -5.44 5.73 3.52
C TYR A 108 -5.29 4.35 4.17
N ALA A 109 -4.87 3.34 3.40
CA ALA A 109 -4.64 1.99 3.93
C ALA A 109 -3.51 1.97 4.97
N ALA A 110 -2.39 2.66 4.70
CA ALA A 110 -1.28 2.80 5.65
C ALA A 110 -1.76 3.40 6.97
N TRP A 111 -2.52 4.50 6.92
CA TRP A 111 -3.08 5.15 8.11
C TRP A 111 -4.02 4.22 8.90
N ARG A 112 -4.91 3.50 8.21
CA ARG A 112 -5.81 2.52 8.86
C ARG A 112 -5.02 1.42 9.57
N TRP A 113 -3.97 0.91 8.93
CA TRP A 113 -3.12 -0.13 9.49
C TRP A 113 -2.25 0.37 10.64
N HIS A 114 -1.67 1.56 10.52
CA HIS A 114 -0.96 2.22 11.61
C HIS A 114 -1.86 2.39 12.84
N ARG A 115 -3.12 2.82 12.65
CA ARG A 115 -4.11 2.87 13.74
C ARG A 115 -4.46 1.51 14.31
N ALA A 116 -4.54 0.47 13.48
CA ALA A 116 -4.80 -0.89 13.95
C ALA A 116 -3.64 -1.42 14.81
N HIS A 117 -2.40 -1.15 14.42
CA HIS A 117 -1.20 -1.46 15.20
C HIS A 117 -1.17 -0.73 16.54
N ALA A 118 -1.45 0.58 16.54
CA ALA A 118 -1.48 1.39 17.76
C ALA A 118 -2.51 0.87 18.78
N LYS A 119 -3.67 0.37 18.32
CA LYS A 119 -4.69 -0.23 19.19
C LYS A 119 -4.23 -1.48 19.93
N VAL A 120 -3.27 -2.22 19.38
CA VAL A 120 -2.69 -3.41 20.01
C VAL A 120 -1.34 -3.11 20.67
N GLY A 121 -1.02 -1.84 20.88
CA GLY A 121 0.22 -1.40 21.53
C GLY A 121 1.48 -1.54 20.67
N ARG A 122 1.35 -1.85 19.37
CA ARG A 122 2.49 -1.95 18.45
C ARG A 122 2.68 -0.62 17.73
N GLN A 123 3.90 -0.12 17.72
CA GLN A 123 4.28 0.99 16.84
C GLN A 123 4.89 0.44 15.56
N VAL A 124 4.33 0.83 14.42
CA VAL A 124 4.88 0.54 13.10
C VAL A 124 5.27 1.87 12.44
N GLY A 125 6.49 1.95 11.90
CA GLY A 125 6.87 3.09 11.08
C GLY A 125 5.93 3.18 9.89
N SER A 126 5.33 4.35 9.63
CA SER A 126 4.46 4.55 8.48
C SER A 126 4.83 5.84 7.80
N VAL A 127 5.18 5.77 6.52
CA VAL A 127 5.66 6.89 5.73
C VAL A 127 4.94 6.99 4.40
N PHE A 128 4.86 8.20 3.86
CA PHE A 128 4.27 8.48 2.56
C PHE A 128 5.36 8.85 1.56
N GLY A 129 5.41 8.14 0.45
CA GLY A 129 6.39 8.32 -0.62
C GLY A 129 7.75 7.68 -0.36
N TYR A 130 8.46 7.39 -1.45
CA TYR A 130 9.80 6.79 -1.41
C TYR A 130 10.88 7.67 -0.75
N PRO A 131 10.91 9.00 -0.91
CA PRO A 131 11.91 9.83 -0.23
C PRO A 131 11.82 9.74 1.31
N ALA A 132 10.60 9.76 1.86
CA ALA A 132 10.40 9.61 3.30
C ALA A 132 10.77 8.20 3.79
N ALA A 133 10.53 7.18 2.96
CA ALA A 133 10.97 5.82 3.23
C ALA A 133 12.50 5.70 3.26
N ARG A 134 13.23 6.33 2.33
CA ARG A 134 14.70 6.38 2.37
C ARG A 134 15.21 6.96 3.69
N ALA A 135 14.71 8.13 4.07
CA ALA A 135 15.10 8.78 5.32
C ALA A 135 14.71 7.97 6.58
N ALA A 136 13.65 7.16 6.52
CA ALA A 136 13.27 6.26 7.61
C ALA A 136 14.19 5.04 7.70
N ILE A 137 14.56 4.46 6.55
CA ILE A 137 15.50 3.34 6.46
C ILE A 137 16.90 3.78 6.94
N GLU A 138 17.37 4.94 6.49
CA GLU A 138 18.66 5.53 6.92
C GLU A 138 18.73 5.69 8.44
N ARG A 139 17.68 6.22 9.06
CA ARG A 139 17.60 6.37 10.52
C ARG A 139 17.52 5.06 11.29
N ALA A 140 17.04 3.99 10.65
CA ALA A 140 16.94 2.67 11.28
C ALA A 140 18.22 1.84 11.12
N SER A 141 19.07 2.19 10.15
CA SER A 141 20.34 1.52 9.83
C SER A 141 21.57 2.21 10.44
N ALA A 142 21.41 3.41 10.99
CA ALA A 142 22.45 4.17 11.69
C ALA A 142 22.48 3.80 13.19
#